data_AF-A0A438DP66-F1
#
_entry.id   AF-A0A438DP66-F1
#
_cell.length_a   1.000
_cell.length_b   1.000
_cell.length_c   1.000
_cell.angle_alpha   90.00
_cell.angle_beta   90.00
_cell.angle_gamma   90.00
#
_symmetry.space_group_name_H-M   'P 1'
#
loop_
_entity.id
_entity.type
_entity.pdbx_description
1 polymer ?
#
loop_
_entity_poly.entity_id
_entity_poly.type
_entity_poly.pdbx_seq_one_letter_code
_entity_poly.pdbx_strand_id
1 'polypeptide(L)'
;MRLVLTPDGKAQRSTWTDKKNEWTLYSTAQRDQCDNYAICGVNGICKIDQSPNCERMKGFRPKFQSNWDMAYWSDGCVRSTPLDCQKGDGFVKYFGVNLPDTRSSWFNESMNLKECASLCLSNCSCTAYANSDIRGGGSGCLLWFGDLIDIRDFTQNGNSSFKSSPDLVCTAQEEEKTAKKKRLGNGLNSGFVNSLILHSILHFVAHMEHNSKGGENNEGQEHRELPLFDLDTLLNATNNFSSDNKLGEGGFGPVYKGILQEGQEIAVKMMSKTSRQGLKEFKNEVKSIAKLQNQNLVKLIGCCIHGRERLLIYEHKTNKSLDFFIFGLAL
;
A
#
# COMPACT_ATOMS: atom_id res chain seq x y z
N MET A 1 -18.56 -10.31 35.06
CA MET A 1 -17.71 -10.23 33.84
C MET A 1 -16.73 -11.39 33.85
N ARG A 2 -16.41 -11.96 32.69
CA ARG A 2 -15.33 -12.96 32.55
C ARG A 2 -14.43 -12.63 31.34
N LEU A 3 -13.16 -13.01 31.43
CA LEU A 3 -12.21 -13.02 30.31
C LEU A 3 -11.94 -14.48 29.96
N VAL A 4 -12.10 -14.84 28.69
CA VAL A 4 -11.97 -16.22 28.19
C VAL A 4 -11.07 -16.22 26.97
N LEU A 5 -10.06 -17.09 26.95
CA LEU A 5 -9.31 -17.43 25.75
C LEU A 5 -10.00 -18.61 25.08
N THR A 6 -10.50 -18.41 23.87
CA THR A 6 -11.17 -19.47 23.11
C THR A 6 -10.16 -20.42 22.46
N PRO A 7 -10.56 -21.66 22.08
CA PRO A 7 -9.66 -22.61 21.42
C PRO A 7 -9.06 -22.13 20.09
N ASP A 8 -9.72 -21.18 19.40
CA ASP A 8 -9.20 -20.49 18.21
C ASP A 8 -8.26 -19.31 18.53
N GLY A 9 -7.85 -19.15 19.79
CA GLY A 9 -6.82 -18.18 20.21
C GLY A 9 -7.34 -16.75 20.38
N LYS A 10 -8.66 -16.54 20.51
CA LYS A 10 -9.24 -15.20 20.70
C LYS A 10 -9.49 -14.93 22.18
N ALA A 11 -8.88 -13.89 22.70
CA ALA A 11 -9.22 -13.38 24.03
C ALA A 11 -10.53 -12.58 23.95
N GLN A 12 -11.52 -13.01 24.71
CA GLN A 12 -12.88 -12.46 24.72
C GLN A 12 -13.25 -11.98 26.12
N ARG A 13 -13.88 -10.82 26.20
CA ARG A 13 -14.52 -10.29 27.40
C ARG A 13 -16.02 -10.52 27.26
N SER A 14 -16.61 -11.25 28.19
CA SER A 14 -18.05 -11.50 28.23
C SER A 14 -18.68 -10.95 29.51
N THR A 15 -19.93 -10.51 29.40
CA THR A 15 -20.73 -10.02 30.54
C THR A 15 -21.99 -10.86 30.64
N TRP A 16 -22.37 -11.23 31.86
CA TRP A 16 -23.61 -11.96 32.09
C TRP A 16 -24.79 -11.00 31.94
N THR A 17 -25.83 -11.41 31.22
CA THR A 17 -27.03 -10.60 31.01
C THR A 17 -28.25 -11.31 31.60
N ASP A 18 -28.76 -10.82 32.73
CA ASP A 18 -29.88 -11.44 33.46
C ASP A 18 -31.16 -11.52 32.60
N LYS A 19 -31.39 -10.54 31.70
CA LYS A 19 -32.55 -10.56 30.79
C LYS A 19 -32.60 -11.79 29.88
N LYS A 20 -31.44 -12.36 29.56
CA LYS A 20 -31.30 -13.49 28.62
C LYS A 20 -30.76 -14.75 29.28
N ASN A 21 -30.36 -14.67 30.56
CA ASN A 21 -29.63 -15.72 31.27
C ASN A 21 -28.46 -16.29 30.45
N GLU A 22 -27.71 -15.42 29.76
CA GLU A 22 -26.60 -15.81 28.89
C GLU A 22 -25.38 -14.91 29.09
N TRP A 23 -24.21 -15.46 28.73
CA TRP A 23 -22.98 -14.68 28.59
C TRP A 23 -22.97 -14.00 27.23
N THR A 24 -23.09 -12.67 27.22
CA THR A 24 -22.99 -11.88 25.99
C THR A 24 -21.54 -11.45 25.77
N LEU A 25 -21.08 -11.53 24.52
CA LEU A 25 -19.76 -11.04 24.13
C LEU A 25 -19.75 -9.50 24.18
N TYR A 26 -18.88 -8.93 25.01
CA TYR A 26 -18.73 -7.49 25.15
C TYR A 26 -17.63 -6.95 24.23
N SER A 27 -16.46 -7.61 24.19
CA SER A 27 -15.35 -7.21 23.32
C SER A 27 -14.37 -8.35 23.08
N THR A 28 -13.67 -8.31 21.94
CA THR A 28 -12.51 -9.16 21.65
C THR A 28 -11.22 -8.35 21.77
N ALA A 29 -10.09 -9.02 22.08
CA ALA A 29 -8.78 -8.38 22.10
C ALA A 29 -8.31 -8.04 20.68
N GLN A 30 -8.46 -8.96 19.73
CA GLN A 30 -8.23 -8.69 18.31
C GLN A 30 -9.49 -8.04 17.71
N ARG A 31 -9.39 -6.78 17.35
CA ARG A 31 -10.47 -5.98 16.76
C ARG A 31 -10.32 -5.88 15.25
N ASP A 32 -9.09 -5.85 14.76
CA ASP A 32 -8.80 -5.65 13.34
C ASP A 32 -7.48 -6.32 12.92
N GLN A 33 -7.11 -6.12 11.65
CA GLN A 33 -5.94 -6.77 11.06
C GLN A 33 -4.62 -6.28 11.68
N CYS A 34 -4.57 -5.07 12.23
CA CYS A 34 -3.38 -4.52 12.87
C CYS A 34 -3.14 -5.07 14.28
N ASP A 35 -4.08 -5.85 14.84
CA ASP A 35 -3.86 -6.60 16.08
C ASP A 35 -3.13 -7.93 15.87
N ASN A 36 -2.84 -8.30 14.61
CA ASN A 36 -1.99 -9.44 14.33
C ASN A 36 -0.53 -9.04 14.52
N TYR A 37 0.13 -9.76 15.43
CA TYR A 37 1.51 -9.50 15.79
C TYR A 37 2.42 -9.41 14.57
N ALA A 38 3.20 -8.33 14.50
CA ALA A 38 4.23 -8.10 13.49
C ALA A 38 3.74 -8.14 12.03
N ILE A 39 2.47 -7.81 11.76
CA ILE A 39 1.90 -7.90 10.39
C ILE A 39 2.62 -7.02 9.36
N CYS A 40 3.21 -5.89 9.79
CA CYS A 40 3.97 -4.99 8.92
C CYS A 40 5.49 -5.23 8.91
N GLY A 41 5.96 -6.28 9.60
CA GLY A 41 7.39 -6.60 9.73
C GLY A 41 8.19 -5.55 10.49
N VAL A 42 9.52 -5.68 10.43
CA VAL A 42 10.46 -4.76 11.09
C VAL A 42 10.36 -3.35 10.51
N ASN A 43 10.38 -2.33 11.37
CA ASN A 43 10.38 -0.91 11.01
C ASN A 43 9.22 -0.48 10.07
N GLY A 44 8.10 -1.21 10.13
CA GLY A 44 6.84 -0.90 9.48
C GLY A 44 5.76 -0.55 10.49
N ILE A 45 4.81 0.29 10.09
CA ILE A 45 3.68 0.74 10.94
C ILE A 45 2.34 0.34 10.31
N CYS A 46 1.44 -0.23 11.12
CA CYS A 46 0.11 -0.63 10.67
C CYS A 46 -0.92 0.47 10.87
N LYS A 47 -1.69 0.78 9.82
CA LYS A 47 -2.76 1.78 9.75
C LYS A 47 -4.03 1.12 9.25
N ILE A 48 -5.09 1.20 10.05
CA ILE A 48 -6.37 0.51 9.76
C ILE A 48 -7.10 1.14 8.57
N ASP A 49 -6.96 2.47 8.41
CA ASP A 49 -7.71 3.26 7.43
C ASP A 49 -6.99 3.42 6.09
N GLN A 50 -5.84 2.76 5.91
CA GLN A 50 -5.08 2.80 4.66
C GLN A 50 -5.13 1.44 3.94
N SER A 51 -5.12 1.50 2.61
CA SER A 51 -4.93 0.33 1.74
C SER A 51 -3.75 0.61 0.82
N PRO A 52 -2.60 -0.06 0.99
CA PRO A 52 -2.30 -1.13 1.95
C PRO A 52 -2.22 -0.66 3.41
N ASN A 53 -2.54 -1.55 4.36
CA ASN A 53 -2.55 -1.22 5.80
C ASN A 53 -1.14 -0.95 6.37
N CYS A 54 -0.07 -1.40 5.71
CA CYS A 54 1.28 -1.22 6.21
C CYS A 54 2.01 -0.08 5.48
N GLU A 55 2.52 0.85 6.26
CA GLU A 55 3.36 1.95 5.79
C GLU A 55 4.80 1.75 6.30
N ARG A 56 5.78 2.13 5.47
CA ARG A 56 7.17 2.17 5.92
C ARG A 56 7.37 3.35 6.88
N MET A 57 8.19 3.19 7.91
CA MET A 57 8.55 4.33 8.75
C MET A 57 9.37 5.38 7.97
N LYS A 58 9.31 6.65 8.38
CA LYS A 58 10.05 7.75 7.76
C LYS A 58 11.54 7.50 7.92
N GLY A 59 12.31 7.71 6.85
CA GLY A 59 13.73 7.37 6.81
C GLY A 59 14.03 5.88 6.57
N PHE A 60 13.00 5.06 6.34
CA PHE A 60 13.15 3.65 5.99
C PHE A 60 12.62 3.36 4.58
N ARG A 61 13.15 2.31 3.97
CA ARG A 61 12.72 1.73 2.69
C ARG A 61 12.47 0.23 2.86
N PRO A 62 11.56 -0.37 2.08
CA PRO A 62 11.36 -1.81 2.14
C PRO A 62 12.64 -2.57 1.85
N LYS A 63 12.87 -3.68 2.57
CA LYS A 63 14.02 -4.55 2.30
C LYS A 63 13.98 -5.11 0.88
N PHE A 64 12.78 -5.51 0.44
CA PHE A 64 12.48 -5.93 -0.93
C PHE A 64 11.25 -5.18 -1.44
N GLN A 65 11.46 -4.22 -2.34
CA GLN A 65 10.38 -3.39 -2.89
C GLN A 65 9.29 -4.25 -3.55
N SER A 66 9.68 -5.27 -4.31
CA SER A 66 8.76 -6.19 -4.97
C SER A 66 7.81 -6.90 -3.99
N ASN A 67 8.31 -7.35 -2.83
CA ASN A 67 7.49 -8.00 -1.81
C ASN A 67 6.54 -6.99 -1.15
N TRP A 68 7.04 -5.78 -0.87
CA TRP A 68 6.25 -4.71 -0.29
C TRP A 68 5.07 -4.30 -1.18
N ASP A 69 5.30 -4.12 -2.48
CA ASP A 69 4.27 -3.81 -3.47
C ASP A 69 3.26 -4.96 -3.61
N MET A 70 3.72 -6.19 -3.36
CA MET A 70 2.87 -7.38 -3.28
C MET A 70 2.10 -7.51 -1.96
N ALA A 71 2.22 -6.57 -1.01
CA ALA A 71 1.65 -6.66 0.33
C ALA A 71 2.21 -7.82 1.17
N TYR A 72 3.43 -8.25 0.86
CA TYR A 72 4.25 -9.13 1.69
C TYR A 72 5.20 -8.27 2.52
N TRP A 73 4.75 -7.89 3.71
CA TRP A 73 5.49 -6.97 4.59
C TRP A 73 6.40 -7.70 5.60
N SER A 74 6.41 -9.04 5.61
CA SER A 74 7.18 -9.85 6.57
C SER A 74 8.68 -9.57 6.55
N ASP A 75 9.23 -9.14 5.41
CA ASP A 75 10.64 -8.75 5.29
C ASP A 75 10.97 -7.40 5.94
N GLY A 76 9.93 -6.61 6.24
CA GLY A 76 10.00 -5.29 6.83
C GLY A 76 10.79 -4.27 6.00
N CYS A 77 11.27 -3.26 6.72
CA CYS A 77 12.00 -2.12 6.18
C CYS A 77 13.39 -2.00 6.81
N VAL A 78 14.33 -1.50 6.01
CA VAL A 78 15.68 -1.13 6.42
C VAL A 78 15.86 0.37 6.31
N ARG A 79 16.79 0.94 7.07
CA ARG A 79 17.09 2.37 6.97
C ARG A 79 17.48 2.72 5.53
N SER A 80 16.94 3.82 5.03
CA SER A 80 17.33 4.39 3.74
C SER A 80 18.75 4.93 3.79
N THR A 81 19.09 5.60 4.89
CA THR A 81 20.41 6.18 5.14
C THR A 81 20.97 5.63 6.45
N PRO A 82 22.24 5.18 6.49
CA PRO A 82 22.91 4.81 7.74
C PRO A 82 22.90 5.97 8.74
N LEU A 83 22.81 5.65 10.02
CA LEU A 83 22.92 6.66 11.08
C LEU A 83 24.37 7.13 11.22
N ASP A 84 24.54 8.40 11.57
CA ASP A 84 25.84 9.00 11.88
C ASP A 84 25.75 9.63 13.26
N CYS A 85 25.86 8.75 14.26
CA CYS A 85 25.79 9.06 15.68
C CYS A 85 26.70 10.25 16.08
N GLN A 86 27.79 10.50 15.34
CA GLN A 86 28.73 11.58 15.64
C GLN A 86 28.29 12.96 15.13
N LYS A 87 27.49 13.03 14.06
CA LYS A 87 26.99 14.29 13.49
C LYS A 87 25.65 14.74 14.07
N GLY A 88 25.12 13.98 15.03
CA GLY A 88 23.83 14.21 15.65
C GLY A 88 22.72 13.62 14.79
N ASP A 89 22.28 12.42 15.13
CA ASP A 89 21.05 11.86 14.56
C ASP A 89 19.86 12.68 15.05
N GLY A 90 18.96 13.02 14.14
CA GLY A 90 17.68 13.66 14.46
C GLY A 90 16.66 12.65 14.99
N PHE A 91 15.44 13.15 15.19
CA PHE A 91 14.33 12.35 15.68
C PHE A 91 13.06 12.55 14.85
N VAL A 92 12.33 11.46 14.61
CA VAL A 92 10.98 11.49 14.06
C VAL A 92 10.00 11.06 15.14
N LYS A 93 9.03 11.92 15.42
CA LYS A 93 7.97 11.66 16.39
C LYS A 93 6.72 11.08 15.72
N TYR A 94 6.22 9.99 16.26
CA TYR A 94 4.96 9.33 15.94
C TYR A 94 3.99 9.52 17.09
N PHE A 95 2.78 10.01 16.81
CA PHE A 95 1.81 10.35 17.83
C PHE A 95 0.79 9.24 18.01
N GLY A 96 0.45 8.93 19.27
CA GLY A 96 -0.65 8.03 19.60
C GLY A 96 -0.54 6.66 18.93
N VAL A 97 0.59 5.98 19.08
CA VAL A 97 0.85 4.66 18.51
C VAL A 97 0.80 3.56 19.56
N ASN A 98 0.62 2.31 19.13
CA ASN A 98 1.03 1.16 19.93
C ASN A 98 2.56 1.13 19.97
N LEU A 99 3.13 1.01 21.16
CA LEU A 99 4.58 0.94 21.29
C LEU A 99 5.11 -0.36 20.69
N PRO A 100 6.33 -0.36 20.13
CA PRO A 100 6.93 -1.57 19.61
C PRO A 100 7.11 -2.63 20.70
N ASP A 101 7.26 -3.88 20.25
CA ASP A 101 7.67 -5.01 21.09
C ASP A 101 8.87 -4.63 21.99
N THR A 102 8.78 -4.97 23.27
CA THR A 102 9.72 -4.55 24.32
C THR A 102 10.83 -5.57 24.60
N ARG A 103 10.98 -6.63 23.78
CA ARG A 103 12.01 -7.67 23.96
C ARG A 103 13.43 -7.11 23.97
N SER A 104 13.70 -6.12 23.13
CA SER A 104 14.99 -5.43 23.04
C SER A 104 14.87 -3.99 23.56
N SER A 105 14.36 -3.84 24.78
CA SER A 105 14.14 -2.53 25.41
C SER A 105 14.75 -2.42 26.81
N TRP A 106 14.92 -1.19 27.28
CA TRP A 106 15.31 -0.86 28.65
C TRP A 106 14.46 0.31 29.15
N PHE A 107 14.15 0.33 30.45
CA PHE A 107 13.30 1.37 31.01
C PHE A 107 13.83 1.94 32.34
N ASN A 108 13.40 3.15 32.66
CA ASN A 108 13.64 3.81 33.93
C ASN A 108 12.48 4.75 34.28
N GLU A 109 11.78 4.47 35.37
CA GLU A 109 10.58 5.23 35.78
C GLU A 109 10.91 6.62 36.36
N SER A 110 12.11 6.82 36.88
CA SER A 110 12.52 8.08 37.51
C SER A 110 12.98 9.13 36.49
N MET A 111 13.41 8.69 35.31
CA MET A 111 13.89 9.59 34.25
C MET A 111 12.74 10.31 33.57
N ASN A 112 12.97 11.56 33.16
CA ASN A 112 12.02 12.28 32.32
C ASN A 112 12.34 12.11 30.81
N LEU A 113 11.41 12.52 29.95
CA LEU A 113 11.54 12.34 28.49
C LEU A 113 12.76 13.07 27.88
N LYS A 114 13.19 14.20 28.47
CA LYS A 114 14.37 14.95 27.97
C LYS A 114 15.66 14.21 28.30
N GLU A 115 15.77 13.68 29.51
CA GLU A 115 16.88 12.80 29.90
C GLU A 115 16.90 11.53 29.05
N CYS A 116 15.73 10.95 28.79
CA CYS A 116 15.57 9.78 27.93
C CYS A 116 16.09 10.04 26.51
N ALA A 117 15.74 11.20 25.94
CA ALA A 117 16.24 11.62 24.64
C ALA A 117 17.77 11.79 24.63
N SER A 118 18.34 12.44 25.65
CA SER A 118 19.79 12.62 25.78
C SER A 118 20.53 11.29 25.92
N LEU A 119 19.97 10.36 26.70
CA LEU A 119 20.53 9.03 26.87
C LEU A 119 20.51 8.23 25.56
N CYS A 120 19.41 8.29 24.82
CA CYS A 120 19.29 7.68 23.50
C CYS A 120 20.31 8.26 22.51
N LEU A 121 20.43 9.60 22.44
CA LEU A 121 21.43 10.26 21.58
C LEU A 121 22.87 9.83 21.90
N SER A 122 23.19 9.65 23.18
CA SER A 122 24.52 9.22 23.62
C SER A 122 24.82 7.74 23.34
N ASN A 123 23.81 6.95 22.96
CA ASN A 123 23.94 5.53 22.70
C ASN A 123 23.62 5.24 21.23
N CYS A 124 24.65 5.01 20.42
CA CYS A 124 24.50 4.78 18.98
C CYS A 124 23.71 3.51 18.61
N SER A 125 23.42 2.63 19.57
CA SER A 125 22.54 1.46 19.36
C SER A 125 21.07 1.77 19.62
N CYS A 126 20.75 2.92 20.22
CA CYS A 126 19.38 3.33 20.50
C CYS A 126 18.64 3.66 19.19
N THR A 127 17.47 3.06 19.00
CA THR A 127 16.66 3.24 17.80
C THR A 127 15.38 4.02 18.04
N ALA A 128 14.83 3.96 19.26
CA ALA A 128 13.68 4.76 19.65
C ALA A 128 13.59 4.96 21.16
N TYR A 129 12.79 5.95 21.56
CA TYR A 129 12.42 6.17 22.95
C TYR A 129 10.98 6.68 23.11
N ALA A 130 10.40 6.48 24.30
CA ALA A 130 9.08 6.94 24.69
C ALA A 130 8.99 7.13 26.21
N ASN A 131 7.91 7.75 26.68
CA ASN A 131 7.55 7.67 28.10
C ASN A 131 7.09 6.24 28.43
N SER A 132 7.52 5.71 29.58
CA SER A 132 7.05 4.41 30.06
C SER A 132 5.67 4.50 30.72
N ASP A 133 5.29 5.68 31.22
CA ASP A 133 3.98 5.98 31.76
C ASP A 133 3.42 7.24 31.08
N ILE A 134 2.18 7.18 30.62
CA ILE A 134 1.49 8.27 29.93
C ILE A 134 0.61 9.13 30.86
N ARG A 135 0.43 8.74 32.12
CA ARG A 135 -0.39 9.47 33.10
C ARG A 135 0.23 10.83 33.41
N GLY A 136 -0.62 11.81 33.74
CA GLY A 136 -0.16 13.12 34.26
C GLY A 136 0.71 13.95 33.30
N GLY A 137 0.60 13.74 31.98
CA GLY A 137 1.47 14.40 31.00
C GLY A 137 2.69 13.55 30.57
N GLY A 138 2.84 12.38 31.18
CA GLY A 138 3.82 11.37 30.83
C GLY A 138 5.12 11.47 31.64
N SER A 139 5.65 10.31 32.03
CA SER A 139 6.84 10.16 32.86
C SER A 139 7.56 8.85 32.57
N GLY A 140 8.77 8.73 33.11
CA GLY A 140 9.65 7.60 32.87
C GLY A 140 10.26 7.61 31.47
N CYS A 141 11.12 6.64 31.23
CA CYS A 141 11.88 6.45 30.01
C CYS A 141 11.77 5.00 29.58
N LEU A 142 11.51 4.77 28.30
CA LEU A 142 11.58 3.48 27.64
C LEU A 142 12.41 3.65 26.38
N LEU A 143 13.49 2.88 26.24
CA LEU A 143 14.44 2.89 25.13
C LEU A 143 14.35 1.56 24.37
N TRP A 144 14.49 1.60 23.05
CA TRP A 144 14.61 0.42 22.19
C TRP A 144 15.99 0.35 21.53
N PHE A 145 16.45 -0.89 21.33
CA PHE A 145 17.72 -1.19 20.67
C PHE A 145 17.48 -2.17 19.52
N GLY A 146 17.83 -1.75 18.30
CA GLY A 146 17.62 -2.55 17.08
C GLY A 146 16.25 -2.35 16.44
N ASP A 147 15.75 -3.40 15.79
CA ASP A 147 14.53 -3.34 14.98
C ASP A 147 13.27 -3.09 15.81
N LEU A 148 12.41 -2.20 15.32
CA LEU A 148 11.12 -1.91 15.93
C LEU A 148 10.04 -2.78 15.27
N ILE A 149 9.25 -3.51 16.05
CA ILE A 149 8.26 -4.47 15.55
C ILE A 149 6.93 -4.22 16.24
N ASP A 150 5.82 -4.52 15.55
CA ASP A 150 4.46 -4.49 16.10
C ASP A 150 3.90 -3.08 16.43
N ILE A 151 4.30 -2.10 15.62
CA ILE A 151 3.82 -0.72 15.75
C ILE A 151 2.50 -0.56 15.00
N ARG A 152 1.54 0.08 15.69
CA ARG A 152 0.22 0.41 15.13
C ARG A 152 -0.06 1.89 15.31
N ASP A 153 -0.57 2.52 14.25
CA ASP A 153 -1.06 3.88 14.27
C ASP A 153 -2.55 3.90 14.61
N PHE A 154 -2.94 4.70 15.61
CA PHE A 154 -4.34 4.94 15.95
C PHE A 154 -4.84 6.31 15.46
N THR A 155 -4.03 7.06 14.72
CA THR A 155 -4.42 8.38 14.21
C THR A 155 -5.38 8.24 13.02
N GLN A 156 -6.53 8.90 13.13
CA GLN A 156 -7.46 9.11 12.02
C GLN A 156 -7.48 10.61 11.73
N ASN A 157 -7.18 11.00 10.48
CA ASN A 157 -7.16 12.41 10.04
C ASN A 157 -6.30 13.33 10.94
N GLY A 158 -5.19 12.82 11.47
CA GLY A 158 -4.25 13.58 12.32
C GLY A 158 -4.62 13.65 13.81
N ASN A 159 -5.76 13.10 14.22
CA ASN A 159 -6.16 13.00 15.63
C ASN A 159 -6.07 11.55 16.10
N SER A 160 -5.50 11.30 17.29
CA SER A 160 -5.50 9.96 17.86
C SER A 160 -6.93 9.56 18.25
N SER A 161 -7.44 8.49 17.64
CA SER A 161 -8.74 7.91 18.01
C SER A 161 -8.71 7.33 19.42
N PHE A 162 -7.52 6.99 19.90
CA PHE A 162 -7.23 6.57 21.25
C PHE A 162 -6.48 7.68 22.01
N LYS A 163 -7.19 8.41 22.88
CA LYS A 163 -6.62 9.50 23.70
C LYS A 163 -5.56 9.03 24.72
N SER A 164 -5.37 7.73 24.87
CA SER A 164 -4.44 7.11 25.82
C SER A 164 -3.33 6.32 25.14
N SER A 165 -3.05 6.56 23.87
CA SER A 165 -1.89 5.95 23.21
C SER A 165 -0.63 6.82 23.42
N PRO A 166 0.53 6.23 23.73
CA PRO A 166 1.80 6.94 23.87
C PRO A 166 2.34 7.45 22.53
N ASP A 167 3.21 8.44 22.61
CA ASP A 167 4.02 8.90 21.48
C ASP A 167 5.35 8.13 21.45
N LEU A 168 5.78 7.74 20.25
CA LEU A 168 7.07 7.08 19.99
C LEU A 168 8.00 8.03 19.25
N VAL A 169 9.25 8.15 19.70
CA VAL A 169 10.27 8.97 19.04
C VAL A 169 11.39 8.08 18.52
N CYS A 170 11.60 8.07 17.21
CA CYS A 170 12.58 7.21 16.54
C CYS A 170 13.78 8.01 16.06
N THR A 171 14.99 7.45 16.17
CA THR A 171 16.18 8.07 15.58
C THR A 171 16.09 8.07 14.06
N ALA A 172 16.41 9.20 13.45
CA ALA A 172 16.40 9.38 12.01
C ALA A 172 17.47 10.39 11.60
N GLN A 173 18.10 10.21 10.45
CA GLN A 173 18.93 11.28 9.91
C GLN A 173 18.05 12.44 9.45
N GLU A 174 18.51 13.67 9.69
CA GLU A 174 17.94 14.83 9.02
C GLU A 174 18.18 14.67 7.51
N GLU A 175 17.09 14.61 6.74
CA GLU A 175 17.20 14.85 5.30
C GLU A 175 17.65 16.30 5.15
N GLU A 176 18.87 16.50 4.62
CA GLU A 176 19.37 17.82 4.27
C GLU A 176 18.31 18.47 3.38
N LYS A 177 17.58 19.45 3.92
CA LYS A 177 16.63 20.23 3.11
C LYS A 177 17.49 20.89 2.05
N THR A 178 17.47 20.34 0.84
CA THR A 178 18.07 21.00 -0.30
C THR A 178 17.19 22.23 -0.53
N ALA A 179 17.55 23.33 0.13
CA ALA A 179 17.00 24.62 -0.18
C ALA A 179 17.26 24.78 -1.68
N LYS A 180 16.19 24.77 -2.48
CA LYS A 180 16.26 25.20 -3.88
C LYS A 180 16.77 26.63 -3.84
N LYS A 181 18.10 26.79 -3.87
CA LYS A 181 18.79 28.05 -3.95
C LYS A 181 18.42 28.57 -5.34
N LYS A 182 17.38 29.39 -5.42
CA LYS A 182 17.10 30.18 -6.63
C LYS A 182 18.38 30.97 -6.88
N ARG A 183 19.19 30.51 -7.83
CA ARG A 183 20.28 31.30 -8.38
C ARG A 183 19.62 32.50 -9.04
N LEU A 184 19.68 33.64 -8.35
CA LEU A 184 19.44 34.94 -8.95
C LEU A 184 20.63 35.21 -9.88
N GLY A 185 20.47 34.83 -11.15
CA GLY A 185 21.37 35.20 -12.22
C GLY A 185 20.95 36.54 -12.78
N ASN A 186 21.72 37.58 -12.49
CA ASN A 186 21.58 38.88 -13.14
C ASN A 186 22.12 38.80 -14.58
N GLY A 187 21.23 39.10 -15.55
CA GLY A 187 21.45 39.84 -16.82
C GLY A 187 22.44 39.33 -17.87
N LEU A 188 21.96 39.07 -19.10
CA LEU A 188 22.09 40.00 -20.26
C LEU A 188 21.38 39.46 -21.55
N ASN A 189 20.55 40.33 -22.14
CA ASN A 189 20.08 40.46 -23.54
C ASN A 189 19.37 39.29 -24.28
N SER A 190 18.05 39.37 -24.25
CA SER A 190 17.07 38.75 -25.15
C SER A 190 17.02 39.50 -26.49
N GLY A 191 17.22 38.77 -27.59
CA GLY A 191 16.91 39.27 -28.94
C GLY A 191 17.16 38.24 -30.03
N PHE A 192 18.26 37.51 -29.95
CA PHE A 192 18.66 36.58 -31.01
C PHE A 192 18.00 35.20 -30.92
N VAL A 193 17.79 34.68 -29.71
CA VAL A 193 17.24 33.32 -29.50
C VAL A 193 15.74 33.26 -29.87
N ASN A 194 14.98 34.31 -29.56
CA ASN A 194 13.54 34.36 -29.87
C ASN A 194 13.28 34.46 -31.37
N SER A 195 14.15 35.14 -32.12
CA SER A 195 14.06 35.23 -33.59
C SER A 195 14.34 33.87 -34.26
N LEU A 196 15.37 33.15 -33.79
CA LEU A 196 15.67 31.81 -34.30
C LEU A 196 14.56 30.80 -33.97
N ILE A 197 13.98 30.86 -32.78
CA ILE A 197 12.87 29.97 -32.38
C ILE A 197 11.62 30.26 -33.22
N LEU A 198 11.28 31.54 -33.46
CA LEU A 198 10.13 31.89 -34.29
C LEU A 198 10.32 31.43 -35.75
N HIS A 199 11.53 31.59 -36.29
CA HIS A 199 11.85 31.17 -37.65
C HIS A 199 11.82 29.64 -37.80
N SER A 200 12.25 28.91 -36.77
CA SER A 200 12.18 27.44 -36.70
C SER A 200 10.74 26.95 -36.66
N ILE A 201 9.87 27.61 -35.90
CA ILE A 201 8.45 27.26 -35.77
C ILE A 201 7.70 27.55 -37.08
N LEU A 202 7.95 28.68 -37.73
CA LEU A 202 7.35 29.01 -39.03
C LEU A 202 7.79 28.01 -40.12
N HIS A 203 9.07 27.62 -40.11
CA HIS A 203 9.59 26.62 -41.05
C HIS A 203 9.03 25.22 -40.76
N PHE A 204 8.79 24.87 -39.50
CA PHE A 204 8.19 23.60 -39.08
C PHE A 204 6.69 23.52 -39.43
N VAL A 205 5.94 24.62 -39.25
CA VAL A 205 4.52 24.69 -39.64
C VAL A 205 4.36 24.61 -41.17
N ALA A 206 5.23 25.27 -41.94
CA ALA A 206 5.24 25.15 -43.40
C ALA A 206 5.66 23.74 -43.87
N HIS A 207 6.53 23.06 -43.12
CA HIS A 207 6.96 21.69 -43.42
C HIS A 207 5.88 20.64 -43.04
N MET A 208 5.04 20.91 -42.04
CA MET A 208 3.94 20.04 -41.62
C MET A 208 2.81 19.96 -42.66
N GLU A 209 2.65 20.97 -43.51
CA GLU A 209 1.61 21.00 -44.55
C GLU A 209 1.95 20.14 -45.78
N HIS A 210 3.18 19.62 -45.87
CA HIS A 210 3.66 18.90 -47.06
C HIS A 210 4.17 17.46 -46.81
N ASN A 211 4.03 16.91 -45.59
CA ASN A 211 4.47 15.54 -45.30
C ASN A 211 3.41 14.68 -44.59
N SER A 212 2.34 14.40 -45.33
CA SER A 212 1.52 13.21 -45.12
C SER A 212 2.32 11.98 -45.55
N LYS A 213 2.86 11.22 -44.58
CA LYS A 213 3.07 9.76 -44.57
C LYS A 213 4.05 9.34 -43.46
N GLY A 214 3.58 8.45 -42.59
CA GLY A 214 4.36 7.30 -42.11
C GLY A 214 5.29 7.48 -40.90
N GLY A 215 4.79 7.06 -39.73
CA GLY A 215 5.42 6.14 -38.76
C GLY A 215 6.84 6.40 -38.25
N GLU A 216 6.96 6.66 -36.94
CA GLU A 216 8.20 6.48 -36.18
C GLU A 216 8.13 5.24 -35.27
N ASN A 217 9.14 4.37 -35.41
CA ASN A 217 9.54 3.40 -34.41
C ASN A 217 10.42 4.10 -33.37
N ASN A 218 10.19 3.83 -32.09
CA ASN A 218 11.19 4.01 -31.04
C ASN A 218 11.18 2.78 -30.13
N GLU A 219 12.22 1.95 -30.24
CA GLU A 219 12.53 0.90 -29.26
C GLU A 219 13.37 1.50 -28.13
N GLY A 220 12.91 1.32 -26.90
CA GLY A 220 13.62 1.72 -25.69
C GLY A 220 12.87 1.32 -24.43
N GLN A 221 12.96 0.03 -24.06
CA GLN A 221 12.49 -0.57 -22.79
C GLN A 221 10.99 -0.40 -22.45
N GLU A 222 10.13 -1.21 -23.08
CA GLU A 222 8.73 -1.37 -22.68
C GLU A 222 8.61 -2.24 -21.41
N HIS A 223 8.47 -1.63 -20.24
CA HIS A 223 7.61 -2.23 -19.21
C HIS A 223 6.19 -1.74 -19.50
N ARG A 224 5.44 -2.50 -20.33
CA ARG A 224 4.07 -2.11 -20.73
C ARG A 224 3.20 -1.95 -19.49
N GLU A 225 2.83 -0.71 -19.17
CA GLU A 225 1.81 -0.43 -18.17
C GLU A 225 0.46 -0.96 -18.69
N LEU A 226 -0.20 -1.82 -17.90
CA LEU A 226 -1.53 -2.32 -18.24
C LEU A 226 -2.54 -1.17 -18.08
N PRO A 227 -3.39 -0.89 -19.09
CA PRO A 227 -4.43 0.13 -19.00
C PRO A 227 -5.35 -0.06 -17.79
N LEU A 228 -5.61 1.03 -17.08
CA LEU A 228 -6.58 1.09 -15.99
C LEU A 228 -7.93 1.58 -16.53
N PHE A 229 -8.99 0.81 -16.27
CA PHE A 229 -10.35 1.15 -16.65
C PHE A 229 -11.12 1.69 -15.43
N ASP A 230 -11.91 2.74 -15.65
CA ASP A 230 -12.86 3.23 -14.64
C ASP A 230 -14.03 2.25 -14.47
N LEU A 231 -14.52 2.13 -13.24
CA LEU A 231 -15.61 1.21 -12.92
C LEU A 231 -16.88 1.56 -13.72
N ASP A 232 -17.16 2.85 -13.93
CA ASP A 232 -18.32 3.32 -14.70
C ASP A 232 -18.27 2.85 -16.16
N THR A 233 -17.08 2.81 -16.75
CA THR A 233 -16.88 2.27 -18.11
C THR A 233 -17.24 0.79 -18.16
N LEU A 234 -16.84 0.01 -17.14
CA LEU A 234 -17.14 -1.43 -17.08
C LEU A 234 -18.59 -1.72 -16.72
N LEU A 235 -19.21 -0.90 -15.87
CA LEU A 235 -20.63 -0.97 -15.55
C LEU A 235 -21.46 -0.78 -16.81
N ASN A 236 -21.15 0.26 -17.60
CA ASN A 236 -21.83 0.48 -18.89
C ASN A 236 -21.56 -0.67 -19.87
N ALA A 237 -20.31 -1.12 -19.98
CA ALA A 237 -19.93 -2.17 -20.92
C ALA A 237 -20.59 -3.53 -20.62
N THR A 238 -20.84 -3.84 -19.34
CA THR A 238 -21.40 -5.12 -18.89
C THR A 238 -22.90 -5.07 -18.59
N ASN A 239 -23.57 -3.94 -18.87
CA ASN A 239 -24.95 -3.67 -18.46
C ASN A 239 -25.15 -3.91 -16.95
N ASN A 240 -24.36 -3.21 -16.14
CA ASN A 240 -24.33 -3.30 -14.68
C ASN A 240 -24.10 -4.73 -14.15
N PHE A 241 -23.18 -5.46 -14.80
CA PHE A 241 -22.90 -6.88 -14.50
C PHE A 241 -24.16 -7.78 -14.52
N SER A 242 -25.05 -7.55 -15.51
CA SER A 242 -26.29 -8.34 -15.67
C SER A 242 -26.01 -9.84 -15.75
N SER A 243 -26.91 -10.64 -15.18
CA SER A 243 -26.89 -12.11 -15.28
C SER A 243 -26.90 -12.61 -16.72
N ASP A 244 -27.54 -11.86 -17.63
CA ASP A 244 -27.63 -12.21 -19.06
C ASP A 244 -26.26 -12.17 -19.76
N ASN A 245 -25.34 -11.39 -19.19
CA ASN A 245 -23.97 -11.26 -19.68
C ASN A 245 -22.99 -12.21 -18.97
N LYS A 246 -23.44 -13.05 -18.05
CA LYS A 246 -22.55 -13.93 -17.30
C LYS A 246 -22.05 -15.08 -18.17
N LEU A 247 -20.72 -15.17 -18.33
CA LEU A 247 -20.05 -16.23 -19.09
C LEU A 247 -19.77 -17.48 -18.24
N GLY A 248 -19.60 -17.31 -16.93
CA GLY A 248 -19.36 -18.40 -15.99
C GLY A 248 -18.97 -17.92 -14.60
N GLU A 249 -18.93 -18.82 -13.63
CA GLU A 249 -18.47 -18.54 -12.26
C GLU A 249 -17.76 -19.77 -11.70
N GLY A 250 -16.62 -19.55 -11.04
CA GLY A 250 -15.87 -20.59 -10.33
C GLY A 250 -15.30 -20.04 -9.02
N GLY A 251 -14.38 -20.77 -8.39
CA GLY A 251 -13.79 -20.37 -7.10
C GLY A 251 -13.09 -19.00 -7.08
N PHE A 252 -12.79 -18.46 -8.26
CA PHE A 252 -12.11 -17.16 -8.45
C PHE A 252 -13.08 -15.98 -8.66
N GLY A 253 -14.40 -16.25 -8.69
CA GLY A 253 -15.45 -15.25 -8.91
C GLY A 253 -16.09 -15.33 -10.31
N PRO A 254 -17.12 -14.49 -10.55
CA PRO A 254 -17.87 -14.49 -11.80
C PRO A 254 -17.15 -13.77 -12.94
N VAL A 255 -17.41 -14.22 -14.17
CA VAL A 255 -16.91 -13.62 -15.42
C VAL A 255 -18.09 -13.16 -16.26
N TYR A 256 -18.05 -11.93 -16.75
CA TYR A 256 -19.10 -11.31 -17.55
C TYR A 256 -18.58 -10.92 -18.94
N LYS A 257 -19.43 -11.01 -19.96
CA LYS A 257 -19.21 -10.42 -21.28
C LYS A 257 -19.53 -8.93 -21.20
N GLY A 258 -18.71 -8.11 -21.86
CA GLY A 258 -18.99 -6.69 -22.03
C GLY A 258 -18.58 -6.20 -23.41
N ILE A 259 -19.09 -5.03 -23.80
CA ILE A 259 -18.76 -4.35 -25.05
C ILE A 259 -18.33 -2.92 -24.71
N LEU A 260 -17.09 -2.55 -25.04
CA LEU A 260 -16.58 -1.18 -24.84
C LEU A 260 -17.18 -0.21 -25.87
N GLN A 261 -17.05 1.11 -25.64
CA GLN A 261 -17.64 2.16 -26.49
C GLN A 261 -17.19 2.10 -27.96
N GLU A 262 -16.06 1.45 -28.24
CA GLU A 262 -15.50 1.24 -29.58
C GLU A 262 -15.93 -0.08 -30.24
N GLY A 263 -16.88 -0.81 -29.63
CA GLY A 263 -17.39 -2.10 -30.14
C GLY A 263 -16.51 -3.32 -29.80
N GLN A 264 -15.43 -3.12 -29.05
CA GLN A 264 -14.54 -4.20 -28.63
C GLN A 264 -15.22 -5.10 -27.57
N GLU A 265 -15.35 -6.39 -27.89
CA GLU A 265 -15.85 -7.39 -26.93
C GLU A 265 -14.77 -7.78 -25.91
N ILE A 266 -15.17 -7.77 -24.63
CA ILE A 266 -14.29 -8.06 -23.50
C ILE A 266 -14.92 -9.10 -22.57
N ALA A 267 -14.07 -9.81 -21.83
CA ALA A 267 -14.48 -10.62 -20.69
C ALA A 267 -13.97 -9.97 -19.40
N VAL A 268 -14.88 -9.61 -18.51
CA VAL A 268 -14.59 -8.95 -17.24
C VAL A 268 -14.71 -9.97 -16.11
N LYS A 269 -13.57 -10.36 -15.52
CA LYS A 269 -13.51 -11.25 -14.37
C LYS A 269 -13.53 -10.42 -13.09
N MET A 270 -14.54 -10.63 -12.26
CA MET A 270 -14.65 -10.01 -10.95
C MET A 270 -14.02 -10.94 -9.91
N MET A 271 -13.00 -10.45 -9.19
CA MET A 271 -12.31 -11.27 -8.20
C MET A 271 -13.19 -11.45 -6.95
N SER A 272 -13.23 -12.67 -6.41
CA SER A 272 -13.99 -12.98 -5.19
C SER A 272 -13.63 -12.06 -4.01
N LYS A 273 -14.65 -11.64 -3.25
CA LYS A 273 -14.55 -10.72 -2.09
C LYS A 273 -13.90 -11.34 -0.85
N THR A 274 -13.47 -12.61 -0.89
CA THR A 274 -12.71 -13.23 0.20
C THR A 274 -11.30 -12.63 0.27
N SER A 275 -11.21 -11.55 1.07
CA SER A 275 -10.15 -10.54 1.17
C SER A 275 -8.68 -11.01 1.18
N ARG A 276 -8.37 -12.27 1.54
CA ARG A 276 -6.98 -12.79 1.54
C ARG A 276 -6.59 -13.53 0.25
N GLN A 277 -7.57 -14.06 -0.48
CA GLN A 277 -7.33 -14.90 -1.66
C GLN A 277 -7.48 -14.12 -2.97
N GLY A 278 -8.51 -13.25 -3.08
CA GLY A 278 -8.76 -12.46 -4.29
C GLY A 278 -7.64 -11.48 -4.67
N LEU A 279 -6.94 -10.88 -3.69
CA LEU A 279 -5.81 -9.98 -3.96
C LEU A 279 -4.55 -10.73 -4.41
N LYS A 280 -4.29 -11.91 -3.82
CA LYS A 280 -3.18 -12.79 -4.20
C LYS A 280 -3.38 -13.31 -5.62
N GLU A 281 -4.60 -13.71 -5.96
CA GLU A 281 -4.97 -14.21 -7.29
C GLU A 281 -4.92 -13.09 -8.34
N PHE A 282 -5.44 -11.90 -8.03
CA PHE A 282 -5.33 -10.72 -8.88
C PHE A 282 -3.87 -10.38 -9.22
N LYS A 283 -3.01 -10.33 -8.20
CA LYS A 283 -1.57 -10.04 -8.38
C LYS A 283 -0.85 -11.15 -9.15
N ASN A 284 -1.18 -12.42 -8.89
CA ASN A 284 -0.61 -13.55 -9.63
C ASN A 284 -0.99 -13.51 -11.11
N GLU A 285 -2.24 -13.21 -11.45
CA GLU A 285 -2.69 -13.12 -12.83
C GLU A 285 -2.05 -11.93 -13.56
N VAL A 286 -2.02 -10.75 -12.94
CA VAL A 286 -1.32 -9.56 -13.48
C VAL A 286 0.18 -9.84 -13.71
N LYS A 287 0.86 -10.43 -12.73
CA LYS A 287 2.29 -10.73 -12.78
C LYS A 287 2.65 -11.84 -13.76
N SER A 288 1.78 -12.84 -13.92
CA SER A 288 2.01 -13.95 -14.84
C SER A 288 1.82 -13.52 -16.29
N ILE A 289 0.84 -12.65 -16.57
CA ILE A 289 0.52 -12.22 -17.94
C ILE A 289 1.45 -11.10 -18.42
N ALA A 290 1.90 -10.20 -17.53
CA ALA A 290 2.95 -9.23 -17.85
C ALA A 290 4.27 -9.89 -18.29
N LYS A 291 4.48 -11.17 -17.94
CA LYS A 291 5.68 -11.95 -18.30
C LYS A 291 5.46 -12.96 -19.43
N LEU A 292 4.23 -13.22 -19.85
CA LEU A 292 3.90 -14.31 -20.78
C LEU A 292 2.97 -13.79 -21.89
N GLN A 293 3.55 -13.29 -22.98
CA GLN A 293 2.85 -13.12 -24.25
C GLN A 293 3.11 -14.34 -25.14
N ASN A 294 2.38 -15.43 -24.92
CA ASN A 294 2.37 -16.58 -25.82
C ASN A 294 1.08 -16.58 -26.64
N GLN A 295 1.14 -17.01 -27.91
CA GLN A 295 -0.02 -17.05 -28.82
C GLN A 295 -1.21 -17.89 -28.31
N ASN A 296 -1.01 -18.73 -27.28
CA ASN A 296 -2.01 -19.65 -26.73
C ASN A 296 -2.60 -19.20 -25.37
N LEU A 297 -2.29 -17.98 -24.90
CA LEU A 297 -2.85 -17.42 -23.66
C LEU A 297 -3.82 -16.28 -23.96
N VAL A 298 -4.95 -16.23 -23.26
CA VAL A 298 -5.95 -15.16 -23.42
C VAL A 298 -5.32 -13.82 -23.04
N LYS A 299 -5.36 -12.85 -23.94
CA LYS A 299 -4.74 -11.54 -23.77
C LYS A 299 -5.46 -10.74 -22.69
N LEU A 300 -4.70 -10.27 -21.70
CA LEU A 300 -5.17 -9.28 -20.73
C LEU A 300 -5.13 -7.90 -21.41
N ILE A 301 -6.28 -7.23 -21.44
CA ILE A 301 -6.46 -5.89 -22.01
C ILE A 301 -6.19 -4.82 -20.94
N GLY A 302 -6.58 -5.07 -19.70
CA GLY A 302 -6.36 -4.12 -18.60
C GLY A 302 -6.93 -4.60 -17.27
N CYS A 303 -6.96 -3.69 -16.30
CA CYS A 303 -7.56 -3.96 -14.98
C CYS A 303 -8.36 -2.77 -14.46
N CYS A 304 -9.24 -3.01 -13.50
CA CYS A 304 -9.95 -1.97 -12.76
C CYS A 304 -9.77 -2.18 -11.26
N ILE A 305 -9.44 -1.09 -10.56
CA ILE A 305 -9.21 -1.05 -9.13
C ILE A 305 -10.06 0.08 -8.56
N HIS A 306 -11.21 -0.25 -7.97
CA HIS A 306 -12.11 0.75 -7.40
C HIS A 306 -12.57 0.31 -5.99
N GLY A 307 -12.09 1.00 -4.96
CA GLY A 307 -12.38 0.64 -3.57
C GLY A 307 -11.94 -0.81 -3.24
N ARG A 308 -12.91 -1.70 -2.99
CA ARG A 308 -12.71 -3.15 -2.77
C ARG A 308 -12.87 -4.00 -4.03
N GLU A 309 -13.38 -3.42 -5.11
CA GLU A 309 -13.59 -4.13 -6.37
C GLU A 309 -12.25 -4.25 -7.12
N ARG A 310 -11.96 -5.45 -7.60
CA ARG A 310 -10.77 -5.77 -8.41
C ARG A 310 -11.27 -6.55 -9.61
N LEU A 311 -11.09 -5.99 -10.79
CA LEU A 311 -11.55 -6.60 -12.04
C LEU A 311 -10.39 -6.75 -13.02
N LEU A 312 -10.39 -7.86 -13.75
CA LEU A 312 -9.46 -8.13 -14.83
C LEU A 312 -10.22 -8.18 -16.15
N ILE A 313 -9.71 -7.45 -17.14
CA ILE A 313 -10.35 -7.31 -18.44
C ILE A 313 -9.53 -8.09 -19.46
N TYR A 314 -10.15 -9.11 -20.05
CA TYR A 314 -9.55 -9.97 -21.06
C TYR A 314 -10.18 -9.73 -22.42
N GLU A 315 -9.43 -10.05 -23.45
CA GLU A 315 -9.98 -10.22 -24.79
C GLU A 315 -11.02 -11.36 -24.77
N HIS A 316 -12.23 -11.06 -25.26
CA HIS A 316 -13.25 -12.10 -25.41
C HIS A 316 -12.83 -13.07 -26.53
N LYS A 317 -12.75 -14.36 -26.21
CA LYS A 317 -12.57 -15.42 -27.21
C LYS A 317 -13.94 -16.04 -27.52
N THR A 318 -14.26 -16.13 -28.81
CA THR A 318 -15.53 -16.67 -29.31
C THR A 318 -15.68 -18.18 -29.06
N ASN A 319 -14.57 -18.89 -28.86
CA ASN A 319 -14.57 -20.29 -28.46
C ASN A 319 -14.74 -20.40 -26.94
N LYS A 320 -15.72 -21.18 -26.48
CA LYS A 320 -15.98 -21.49 -25.06
C LYS A 320 -14.75 -22.12 -24.39
N SER A 321 -14.75 -22.25 -23.06
CA SER A 321 -13.60 -22.79 -22.31
C SER A 321 -13.17 -24.16 -22.83
N LEU A 322 -11.88 -24.48 -22.72
CA LEU A 322 -11.37 -25.81 -23.05
C LEU A 322 -12.12 -26.92 -22.27
N ASP A 323 -12.55 -26.61 -21.04
CA ASP A 323 -13.41 -27.44 -20.20
C ASP A 323 -14.74 -27.81 -20.89
N PHE A 324 -15.37 -26.86 -21.58
CA PHE A 324 -16.58 -27.10 -22.38
C PHE A 324 -16.32 -28.09 -23.53
N PHE A 325 -15.14 -28.05 -24.15
CA PHE A 325 -14.80 -28.95 -25.25
C PHE A 325 -14.26 -30.32 -24.80
N ILE A 326 -13.63 -30.40 -23.63
CA ILE A 326 -13.06 -31.64 -23.07
C ILE A 326 -14.11 -32.42 -22.27
N PHE A 327 -14.96 -31.74 -21.49
CA PHE A 327 -15.91 -32.37 -20.57
C PHE A 327 -17.38 -32.15 -20.96
N GLY A 328 -17.67 -31.35 -21.99
CA GLY A 328 -19.04 -31.10 -22.48
C GLY A 328 -19.62 -32.20 -23.39
N LEU A 329 -18.94 -33.33 -23.57
CA LEU A 329 -19.46 -34.54 -24.21
C LEU A 329 -19.58 -35.66 -23.17
N ALA A 330 -20.45 -35.45 -22.20
CA ALA A 330 -21.11 -36.52 -21.49
C ALA A 330 -22.62 -36.30 -21.64
N LEU A 331 -23.17 -37.03 -22.63
CA LEU A 331 -24.57 -37.25 -23.03
C LEU A 331 -25.65 -36.30 -22.49
#